data_AF-A0A924DRI0-F1
#
_entry.id   AF-A0A924DRI0-F1
#
_cell.length_a   1.000
_cell.length_b   1.000
_cell.length_c   1.000
_cell.angle_alpha   90.00
_cell.angle_beta   90.00
_cell.angle_gamma   90.00
#
_symmetry.space_group_name_H-M   'P 1'
#
loop_
_entity.id
_entity.type
_entity.pdbx_description
1 polymer ?
#
loop_
_entity_poly.entity_id
_entity_poly.type
_entity_poly.pdbx_seq_one_letter_code
_entity_poly.pdbx_strand_id
1 'polypeptide(L)'
;MKTSLLSLIFLLSVKSVFAASYTVPVEAELKNYANFELDSFKTTEYGGSITVKYKIPKLLTGVEQEVEFSGPVDEKANANILVGSNGVLTCSKEVEEKMECKVEYKNLQIDQANAIKLINKISLNANEINGRIAVMKSFSSDPVGFIHY
;
A
#
# COMPACT_ATOMS: atom_id res chain seq x y z
N MET A 1 31.60 17.17 -48.44
CA MET A 1 31.26 17.26 -47.00
C MET A 1 29.89 16.62 -46.81
N LYS A 2 29.83 15.40 -46.24
CA LYS A 2 28.58 14.71 -45.91
C LYS A 2 28.32 14.87 -44.42
N THR A 3 27.37 15.72 -44.05
CA THR A 3 26.90 15.88 -42.68
C THR A 3 25.99 14.70 -42.34
N SER A 4 26.48 13.79 -41.51
CA SER A 4 25.71 12.68 -40.95
C SER A 4 24.90 13.22 -39.77
N LEU A 5 23.58 13.19 -39.92
CA LEU A 5 22.62 13.61 -38.91
C LEU A 5 22.41 12.43 -37.93
N LEU A 6 23.02 12.50 -36.76
CA LEU A 6 22.87 11.51 -35.70
C LEU A 6 21.53 11.75 -34.99
N SER A 7 20.50 10.97 -35.34
CA SER A 7 19.22 10.99 -34.64
C SER A 7 19.37 10.36 -33.25
N LEU A 8 19.36 11.19 -32.22
CA LEU A 8 19.35 10.78 -30.82
C LEU A 8 17.94 10.31 -30.46
N ILE A 9 17.69 8.99 -30.49
CA ILE A 9 16.44 8.40 -30.01
C ILE A 9 16.47 8.40 -28.48
N PHE A 10 15.78 9.37 -27.88
CA PHE A 10 15.59 9.46 -26.43
C PHE A 10 14.53 8.41 -26.01
N LEU A 11 14.99 7.25 -25.55
CA LEU A 11 14.15 6.21 -24.94
C LEU A 11 13.59 6.75 -23.61
N LEU A 12 12.42 7.39 -23.68
CA LEU A 12 11.60 7.69 -22.50
C LEU A 12 11.17 6.36 -21.87
N SER A 13 11.87 5.97 -20.80
CA SER A 13 11.50 4.82 -19.98
C SER A 13 10.19 5.15 -19.27
N VAL A 14 9.07 4.64 -19.80
CA VAL A 14 7.77 4.71 -19.15
C VAL A 14 7.85 3.84 -17.90
N LYS A 15 8.05 4.46 -16.74
CA LYS A 15 7.92 3.77 -15.46
C LYS A 15 6.44 3.41 -15.31
N SER A 16 6.09 2.14 -15.52
CA SER A 16 4.80 1.62 -15.11
C SER A 16 4.72 1.75 -13.59
N VAL A 17 4.01 2.76 -13.11
CA VAL A 17 3.60 2.84 -11.72
C VAL A 17 2.40 1.91 -11.64
N PHE A 18 2.62 0.67 -11.18
CA PHE A 18 1.50 -0.18 -10.79
C PHE A 18 0.75 0.56 -9.68
N ALA A 19 -0.49 0.96 -9.97
CA ALA A 19 -1.35 1.60 -8.99
C ALA A 19 -1.78 0.53 -7.98
N ALA A 20 -1.18 0.55 -6.79
CA ALA A 20 -1.61 -0.30 -5.69
C ALA A 20 -2.62 0.45 -4.82
N SER A 21 -3.63 -0.27 -4.34
CA SER A 21 -4.58 0.23 -3.35
C SER A 21 -4.43 -0.49 -2.03
N TYR A 22 -4.92 0.15 -0.98
CA TYR A 22 -4.95 -0.36 0.39
C TYR A 22 -6.37 -0.29 0.93
N THR A 23 -6.83 -1.39 1.52
CA THR A 23 -8.18 -1.51 2.09
C THR A 23 -8.11 -1.93 3.56
N VAL A 24 -8.79 -1.19 4.43
CA VAL A 24 -8.96 -1.57 5.84
C VAL A 24 -10.19 -2.49 5.98
N PRO A 25 -10.09 -3.65 6.63
CA PRO A 25 -11.28 -4.46 6.94
C PRO A 25 -12.17 -3.72 7.93
N VAL A 26 -13.40 -3.43 7.51
CA VAL A 26 -14.41 -2.75 8.32
C VAL A 26 -15.80 -3.29 8.02
N GLU A 27 -16.76 -2.96 8.89
CA GLU A 27 -18.17 -3.24 8.68
C GLU A 27 -18.71 -2.66 7.37
N ALA A 28 -19.79 -3.26 6.85
CA ALA A 28 -20.35 -2.94 5.53
C ALA A 28 -20.66 -1.45 5.33
N GLU A 29 -21.12 -0.76 6.37
CA GLU A 29 -21.47 0.66 6.36
C GLU A 29 -20.26 1.58 6.14
N LEU A 30 -19.05 1.11 6.45
CA LEU A 30 -17.81 1.89 6.37
C LEU A 30 -16.99 1.60 5.10
N LYS A 31 -17.39 0.62 4.29
CA LYS A 31 -16.62 0.16 3.12
C LYS A 31 -16.25 1.28 2.14
N ASN A 32 -17.12 2.27 1.96
CA ASN A 32 -16.88 3.38 1.05
C ASN A 32 -15.74 4.31 1.51
N TYR A 33 -15.36 4.26 2.79
CA TYR A 33 -14.32 5.09 3.38
C TYR A 33 -13.01 4.34 3.62
N ALA A 34 -12.99 3.03 3.35
CA ALA A 34 -11.94 2.10 3.75
C ALA A 34 -10.82 1.92 2.73
N ASN A 35 -10.94 2.53 1.55
CA ASN A 35 -9.98 2.40 0.45
C ASN A 35 -9.06 3.63 0.38
N PHE A 36 -7.79 3.36 0.13
CA PHE A 36 -6.71 4.35 0.05
C PHE A 36 -5.78 4.00 -1.12
N GLU A 37 -5.20 5.00 -1.77
CA GLU A 37 -4.15 4.79 -2.76
C GLU A 37 -2.77 4.68 -2.08
N LEU A 38 -1.86 3.89 -2.66
CA LEU A 38 -0.49 3.76 -2.20
C LEU A 38 0.49 4.47 -3.14
N ASP A 39 0.87 5.71 -2.80
CA ASP A 39 1.72 6.59 -3.63
C ASP A 39 3.13 6.05 -3.94
N SER A 40 3.61 5.05 -3.20
CA SER A 40 5.01 4.61 -3.23
C SER A 40 5.20 3.10 -3.15
N PHE A 41 4.18 2.35 -3.59
CA PHE A 41 4.24 0.89 -3.62
C PHE A 41 5.32 0.39 -4.58
N LYS A 42 6.17 -0.52 -4.11
CA LYS A 42 7.21 -1.16 -4.89
C LYS A 42 7.34 -2.63 -4.51
N THR A 43 7.46 -3.45 -5.55
CA THR A 43 7.81 -4.86 -5.44
C THR A 43 9.13 -5.07 -6.17
N THR A 44 10.06 -5.79 -5.56
CA THR A 44 11.33 -6.17 -6.19
C THR A 44 11.53 -7.66 -6.00
N GLU A 45 11.88 -8.35 -7.09
CA GLU A 45 12.21 -9.77 -7.07
C GLU A 45 13.68 -9.94 -7.44
N TYR A 46 14.44 -10.61 -6.58
CA TYR A 46 15.85 -10.89 -6.80
C TYR A 46 16.29 -12.15 -6.04
N GLY A 47 17.00 -13.05 -6.72
CA GLY A 47 17.60 -14.22 -6.07
C GLY A 47 16.59 -15.16 -5.40
N GLY A 48 15.38 -15.30 -5.96
CA GLY A 48 14.32 -16.14 -5.39
C GLY A 48 13.63 -15.55 -4.15
N SER A 49 13.86 -14.27 -3.86
CA SER A 49 13.19 -13.52 -2.81
C SER A 49 12.39 -12.37 -3.42
N ILE A 50 11.22 -12.12 -2.84
CA ILE A 50 10.40 -10.94 -3.11
C ILE A 50 10.50 -9.98 -1.92
N THR A 51 10.61 -8.69 -2.23
CA THR A 51 10.56 -7.59 -1.26
C THR A 51 9.45 -6.63 -1.65
N VAL A 52 8.56 -6.35 -0.71
CA VAL A 52 7.45 -5.40 -0.84
C VAL A 52 7.71 -4.21 0.07
N LYS A 53 7.62 -3.00 -0.49
CA LYS A 53 7.92 -1.75 0.20
C LYS A 53 6.90 -0.68 -0.14
N TYR A 54 6.36 0.00 0.87
CA TYR A 54 5.37 1.06 0.69
C TYR A 54 5.25 1.95 1.93
N LYS A 55 4.57 3.08 1.78
CA LYS A 55 4.16 3.95 2.90
C LYS A 55 2.72 3.64 3.29
N ILE A 56 2.48 3.48 4.58
CA ILE A 56 1.12 3.33 5.11
C ILE A 56 0.37 4.65 4.91
N PRO A 57 -0.92 4.63 4.48
CA PRO A 57 -1.68 5.85 4.31
C PRO A 57 -1.68 6.73 5.57
N LYS A 58 -1.19 7.97 5.45
CA LYS A 58 -1.07 8.92 6.57
C LYS A 58 -2.41 9.23 7.25
N LEU A 59 -3.52 9.05 6.54
CA LEU A 59 -4.87 9.22 7.09
C LEU A 59 -5.20 8.15 8.15
N LEU A 60 -4.50 7.02 8.14
CA LEU A 60 -4.68 5.95 9.12
C LEU A 60 -3.76 6.10 10.33
N THR A 61 -2.55 6.63 10.14
CA THR A 61 -1.50 6.65 11.16
C THR A 61 -1.22 8.03 11.73
N GLY A 62 -1.56 9.09 10.99
CA GLY A 62 -1.18 10.46 11.31
C GLY A 62 0.31 10.78 11.10
N VAL A 63 1.15 9.80 10.78
CA VAL A 63 2.59 10.00 10.56
C VAL A 63 3.04 9.30 9.27
N GLU A 64 4.07 9.84 8.64
CA GLU A 64 4.69 9.17 7.51
C GLU A 64 5.52 7.99 8.03
N GLN A 65 5.14 6.77 7.64
CA GLN A 65 5.91 5.57 7.97
C GLN A 65 5.98 4.65 6.77
N GLU A 66 7.18 4.22 6.46
CA GLU A 66 7.49 3.26 5.41
C GLU A 66 7.68 1.88 6.04
N VAL A 67 7.18 0.85 5.38
CA VAL A 67 7.29 -0.54 5.80
C VAL A 67 7.89 -1.37 4.67
N GLU A 68 8.60 -2.41 5.06
CA GLU A 68 9.29 -3.32 4.15
C GLU A 68 9.12 -4.76 4.65
N PHE A 69 8.76 -5.65 3.74
CA PHE A 69 8.56 -7.07 3.99
C PHE A 69 9.31 -7.87 2.95
N SER A 70 10.00 -8.91 3.38
CA SER A 70 10.75 -9.79 2.47
C SER A 70 10.55 -11.26 2.84
N GLY A 71 10.65 -12.11 1.83
CA GLY A 71 10.55 -13.55 2.00
C GLY A 71 10.80 -14.30 0.68
N PRO A 72 10.96 -15.63 0.75
CA PRO A 72 11.16 -16.45 -0.43
C PRO A 72 9.93 -16.45 -1.34
N VAL A 73 10.16 -16.56 -2.64
CA VAL A 73 9.12 -16.86 -3.63
C VAL A 73 8.97 -18.38 -3.70
N ASP A 74 7.78 -18.89 -3.38
CA ASP A 74 7.41 -20.29 -3.58
C ASP A 74 6.30 -20.36 -4.63
N GLU A 75 6.67 -20.67 -5.87
CA GLU A 75 5.74 -20.82 -7.00
C GLU A 75 4.71 -21.95 -6.80
N LYS A 76 4.95 -22.87 -5.86
CA LYS A 76 4.05 -23.97 -5.52
C LYS A 76 3.15 -23.64 -4.33
N ALA A 77 3.44 -22.57 -3.60
CA ALA A 77 2.62 -22.17 -2.47
C ALA A 77 1.38 -21.42 -2.95
N ASN A 78 0.26 -21.63 -2.24
CA ASN A 78 -0.96 -20.85 -2.46
C ASN A 78 -0.79 -19.38 -2.03
N ALA A 79 0.18 -19.11 -1.16
CA ALA A 79 0.52 -17.77 -0.71
C ALA A 79 2.00 -17.67 -0.31
N ASN A 80 2.62 -16.53 -0.59
CA ASN A 80 3.95 -16.18 -0.11
C ASN A 80 3.85 -15.43 1.23
N ILE A 81 4.67 -15.80 2.20
CA ILE A 81 4.71 -15.17 3.52
C ILE A 81 5.98 -14.32 3.62
N LEU A 82 5.79 -13.01 3.77
CA LEU A 82 6.86 -12.02 3.85
C LEU A 82 6.87 -11.40 5.26
N VAL A 83 8.07 -11.21 5.82
CA VAL A 83 8.24 -10.74 7.19
C VAL A 83 9.00 -9.42 7.20
N GLY A 84 8.59 -8.52 8.08
CA GLY A 84 9.25 -7.24 8.33
C GLY A 84 9.33 -6.92 9.81
N SER A 85 10.05 -5.85 10.15
CA SER A 85 10.08 -5.30 11.52
C SER A 85 8.68 -4.89 11.99
N ASN A 86 7.84 -4.43 11.05
CA ASN A 86 6.50 -3.92 11.31
C ASN A 86 5.38 -4.95 11.13
N GLY A 87 5.64 -6.24 10.88
CA GLY A 87 4.56 -7.23 10.81
C GLY A 87 4.82 -8.43 9.91
N VAL A 88 3.74 -9.02 9.43
CA VAL A 88 3.71 -10.10 8.45
C VAL A 88 2.78 -9.71 7.29
N LEU A 89 3.20 -10.04 6.08
CA LEU A 89 2.47 -9.81 4.84
C LEU A 89 2.28 -11.15 4.13
N THR A 90 1.05 -11.56 3.91
CA THR A 90 0.70 -12.82 3.23
C THR A 90 0.08 -12.49 1.89
N CYS A 91 0.75 -12.87 0.79
CA CYS A 91 0.36 -12.53 -0.57
C CYS A 91 -0.13 -13.75 -1.34
N SER A 92 -1.34 -13.69 -1.86
CA SER A 92 -1.94 -14.71 -2.73
C SER A 92 -2.38 -14.11 -4.06
N LYS A 93 -2.38 -14.94 -5.10
CA LYS A 93 -2.90 -14.54 -6.42
C LYS A 93 -4.42 -14.70 -6.41
N GLU A 94 -5.17 -13.63 -6.72
CA GLU A 94 -6.63 -13.70 -6.78
C GLU A 94 -7.12 -14.23 -8.14
N VAL A 95 -6.72 -13.55 -9.21
CA VAL A 95 -7.08 -13.80 -10.61
C VAL A 95 -5.94 -13.28 -11.49
N GLU A 96 -5.87 -13.68 -12.77
CA GLU A 96 -4.77 -13.34 -13.70
C GLU A 96 -4.19 -11.93 -13.48
N GLU A 97 -2.90 -11.91 -13.12
CA GLU A 97 -2.07 -10.72 -12.86
C GLU A 97 -2.41 -9.85 -11.64
N LYS A 98 -3.45 -10.17 -10.85
CA LYS A 98 -3.78 -9.45 -9.60
C LYS A 98 -3.29 -10.20 -8.37
N MET A 99 -2.54 -9.49 -7.53
CA MET A 99 -2.10 -9.93 -6.21
C MET A 99 -2.93 -9.27 -5.13
N GLU A 100 -3.39 -10.06 -4.17
CA GLU A 100 -3.90 -9.56 -2.90
C GLU A 100 -2.91 -9.94 -1.79
N CYS A 101 -2.51 -8.96 -0.98
CA CYS A 101 -1.69 -9.22 0.19
C CYS A 101 -2.41 -8.74 1.46
N LYS A 102 -2.65 -9.66 2.38
CA LYS A 102 -3.10 -9.34 3.74
C LYS A 102 -1.90 -8.97 4.59
N VAL A 103 -1.95 -7.82 5.26
CA VAL A 103 -0.93 -7.37 6.20
C VAL A 103 -1.47 -7.34 7.62
N GLU A 104 -0.67 -7.83 8.56
CA GLU A 104 -0.92 -7.75 9.99
C GLU A 104 0.26 -7.03 10.63
N TYR A 105 0.04 -5.79 11.09
CA TYR A 105 1.11 -4.96 11.60
C TYR A 105 1.37 -5.15 13.09
N LYS A 106 2.59 -4.80 13.49
CA LYS A 106 3.03 -4.61 14.87
C LYS A 106 3.87 -3.34 14.97
N ASN A 107 3.91 -2.75 16.16
CA ASN A 107 4.81 -1.64 16.49
C ASN A 107 4.67 -0.43 15.55
N LEU A 108 3.44 -0.11 15.10
CA LEU A 108 3.20 1.10 14.32
C LEU A 108 3.26 2.34 15.20
N GLN A 109 3.73 3.45 14.62
CA GLN A 109 3.56 4.76 15.22
C GLN A 109 2.21 5.32 14.79
N ILE A 110 1.35 5.64 15.76
CA ILE A 110 0.00 6.14 15.50
C ILE A 110 -0.20 7.46 16.27
N ASP A 111 -0.37 8.54 15.53
CA ASP A 111 -0.83 9.85 16.01
C ASP A 111 -2.27 10.09 15.51
N GLN A 112 -3.25 9.56 16.25
CA GLN A 112 -4.67 9.72 15.88
C GLN A 112 -5.09 11.19 15.81
N ALA A 113 -4.52 12.05 16.65
CA ALA A 113 -4.86 13.47 16.67
C ALA A 113 -4.43 14.14 15.37
N ASN A 114 -3.24 13.82 14.86
CA ASN A 114 -2.80 14.31 13.57
C ASN A 114 -3.56 13.65 12.41
N ALA A 115 -3.87 12.35 12.50
CA ALA A 115 -4.70 11.67 11.50
C ALA A 115 -6.07 12.36 11.33
N ILE A 116 -6.74 12.69 12.44
CA ILE A 116 -8.00 13.45 12.44
C ILE A 116 -7.83 14.83 11.78
N LYS A 117 -6.74 15.55 12.07
CA LYS A 117 -6.46 16.85 11.43
C LYS A 117 -6.29 16.71 9.92
N LEU A 118 -5.60 15.67 9.46
CA LEU A 118 -5.42 15.39 8.03
C LEU A 118 -6.75 15.05 7.36
N ILE A 119 -7.59 14.21 7.97
CA ILE A 119 -8.92 13.86 7.45
C ILE A 119 -9.81 15.11 7.31
N ASN A 120 -9.84 15.98 8.32
CA ASN A 120 -10.61 17.23 8.26
C ASN A 120 -10.09 18.22 7.21
N LYS A 121 -8.84 18.09 6.76
CA LYS A 121 -8.25 18.96 5.74
C LYS A 121 -8.64 18.56 4.32
N ILE A 122 -8.91 17.27 4.08
CA ILE A 122 -9.13 16.73 2.72
C ILE A 122 -10.60 16.68 2.30
N SER A 123 -11.53 16.91 3.22
CA SER A 123 -12.97 16.88 2.94
C SER A 123 -13.71 17.92 3.76
N LEU A 124 -14.79 18.45 3.19
CA LEU A 124 -15.78 19.29 3.89
C LEU A 124 -17.08 18.53 4.17
N ASN A 125 -17.21 17.29 3.68
CA ASN A 125 -18.38 16.46 3.87
C ASN A 125 -18.31 15.76 5.23
N ALA A 126 -19.26 16.06 6.12
CA ALA A 126 -19.28 15.50 7.47
C ALA A 126 -19.37 13.96 7.49
N ASN A 127 -20.11 13.34 6.57
CA ASN A 127 -20.21 11.88 6.50
C ASN A 127 -18.88 11.25 6.08
N GLU A 128 -18.20 11.84 5.09
CA GLU A 128 -16.86 11.41 4.66
C GLU A 128 -15.84 11.52 5.80
N ILE A 129 -15.84 12.65 6.52
CA ILE A 129 -14.95 12.90 7.67
C ILE A 129 -15.22 11.84 8.75
N ASN A 130 -16.48 11.68 9.15
CA ASN A 130 -16.87 10.75 10.21
C ASN A 130 -16.55 9.29 9.82
N GLY A 131 -16.82 8.91 8.57
CA GLY A 131 -16.53 7.59 8.03
C GLY A 131 -15.03 7.28 8.04
N ARG A 132 -14.19 8.20 7.55
CA ARG A 132 -12.73 8.03 7.57
C ARG A 132 -12.15 8.01 8.98
N ILE A 133 -12.70 8.81 9.90
CA ILE A 133 -12.30 8.77 11.31
C ILE A 133 -12.65 7.41 11.92
N ALA A 134 -13.82 6.85 11.60
CA ALA A 134 -14.21 5.52 12.08
C ALA A 134 -13.28 4.42 11.54
N VAL A 135 -12.95 4.45 10.25
CA VAL A 135 -11.96 3.54 9.64
C VAL A 135 -10.59 3.67 10.30
N MET A 136 -10.09 4.90 10.47
CA MET A 136 -8.80 5.15 11.14
C MET A 136 -8.77 4.62 12.57
N LYS A 137 -9.86 4.77 13.33
CA LYS A 137 -9.98 4.23 14.69
C LYS A 137 -9.98 2.71 14.70
N SER A 138 -10.69 2.07 13.75
CA SER A 138 -10.70 0.61 13.58
C SER A 138 -9.28 0.10 13.33
N PHE A 139 -8.58 0.70 12.35
CA PHE A 139 -7.20 0.39 12.05
C PHE A 139 -6.26 0.60 13.24
N SER A 140 -6.47 1.66 14.02
CA SER A 140 -5.62 1.94 15.19
C SER A 140 -5.78 0.91 16.30
N SER A 141 -6.93 0.23 16.39
CA SER A 141 -7.18 -0.83 17.36
C SER A 141 -6.66 -2.19 16.89
N ASP A 142 -6.83 -2.48 15.61
CA ASP A 142 -6.40 -3.73 14.97
C ASP A 142 -5.76 -3.40 13.61
N PRO A 143 -4.44 -3.19 13.55
CA PRO A 143 -3.77 -2.65 12.38
C PRO A 143 -3.57 -3.76 11.35
N VAL A 144 -4.65 -4.04 10.62
CA VAL A 144 -4.74 -5.00 9.53
C VAL A 144 -5.16 -4.28 8.25
N GLY A 145 -4.75 -4.82 7.10
CA GLY A 145 -5.26 -4.38 5.81
C GLY A 145 -4.98 -5.32 4.67
N PHE A 146 -5.46 -4.93 3.50
CA PHE A 146 -5.30 -5.64 2.24
C PHE A 146 -4.68 -4.70 1.22
N ILE A 147 -3.68 -5.20 0.50
CA ILE A 147 -3.04 -4.50 -0.61
C ILE A 147 -3.46 -5.19 -1.90
N HIS A 148 -3.91 -4.43 -2.88
CA HIS A 148 -4.29 -4.94 -4.19
C HIS A 148 -3.39 -4.30 -5.26
N TYR A 149 -2.68 -5.09 -6.07
CA TYR A 149 -1.81 -4.61 -7.14
C TYR A 149 -1.58 -5.62 -8.27
#